data_AF-A0A524F0F6-F1
#
_entry.id   AF-A0A524F0F6-F1
#
_cell.length_a   1.000
_cell.length_b   1.000
_cell.length_c   1.000
_cell.angle_alpha   90.00
_cell.angle_beta   90.00
_cell.angle_gamma   90.00
#
_symmetry.space_group_name_H-M   'P 1'
#
loop_
_entity.id
_entity.type
_entity.pdbx_description
1 polymer ?
#
loop_
_entity_poly.entity_id
_entity_poly.type
_entity_poly.pdbx_seq_one_letter_code
_entity_poly.pdbx_strand_id
1 'polypeptide(L)'
;MPPDDEFYCSTRKVVTDGRVRFDVKCRSLFNNLSDPLSKTDMQSETLSPVGREVLDFKNTQINSIKCFPTNSSKYRCDDTGSSFGIESGVQSQFDLDEKIEVFKDEEIERYPMVLISKLEENDIISILKKEIKEIDWDKVSDDWVVDKLINKFTWTTKQIKLNPYKDCDKDSNPLYMHKGWLEKLYNGLNLSDGKIAKLCGFRSSRSIWDWRKRHGIDAKKELEYYIDEQGYKNILMPPDYRHPQIATTPRQTLGEHRIVMERFMMQNPDLEISKKYLIDGKYLTLGTIVHHINQVKSDNRIKNLWLYPNKKEHHTQAKSSLNECLSALIKIKQIIFSNGKYKFDNSFDYRNRYNKREIQEIIRLVEFKVPFENIDEIKEEIKERDWEKISDNWKVFINKYRTSAGSGEETMLLDPYSDCSNSNPLYMHKGWLETIVNDNRFNLTEPRLGELCGISRGMAHYWRETIHKIKRAKIGFIRFLDATGYIRIKVPDSYKNPFVQKLKIPFNIMREHRYIAERSLAKSSNSELKKRFLIDGKYLPPHIHVHHINLDKLDNRPENLYITDDHKMIHSQLSSLLDQLMKNDLIGFKKGRYFLL
;
A
#
# COMPACT_ATOMS: atom_id res chain seq x y z
N MET A 1 -29.08 -6.81 7.68
CA MET A 1 -28.09 -7.80 7.21
C MET A 1 -26.76 -7.46 7.85
N PRO A 2 -26.20 -8.36 8.68
CA PRO A 2 -24.88 -8.21 9.29
C PRO A 2 -23.76 -8.24 8.22
N PRO A 3 -22.55 -7.74 8.54
CA PRO A 3 -21.48 -7.54 7.55
C PRO A 3 -20.68 -8.79 7.16
N ASP A 4 -20.90 -9.94 7.82
CA ASP A 4 -19.92 -11.04 7.84
C ASP A 4 -20.40 -12.34 7.16
N ASP A 5 -21.52 -12.33 6.44
CA ASP A 5 -22.01 -13.51 5.73
C ASP A 5 -21.47 -13.55 4.29
N GLU A 6 -20.67 -14.58 3.97
CA GLU A 6 -20.30 -14.91 2.59
C GLU A 6 -21.48 -15.58 1.85
N PHE A 7 -21.84 -15.05 0.67
CA PHE A 7 -22.91 -15.59 -0.17
C PHE A 7 -22.37 -16.11 -1.50
N TYR A 8 -22.92 -17.23 -1.96
CA TYR A 8 -22.78 -17.65 -3.35
C TYR A 8 -24.02 -17.25 -4.13
N CYS A 9 -23.86 -16.44 -5.17
CA CYS A 9 -24.95 -16.05 -6.07
C CYS A 9 -24.76 -16.68 -7.44
N SER A 10 -25.80 -17.36 -7.94
CA SER A 10 -25.87 -17.82 -9.33
C SER A 10 -26.82 -16.93 -10.12
N THR A 11 -26.38 -16.47 -11.29
CA THR A 11 -27.21 -15.69 -12.22
C THR A 11 -27.61 -16.52 -13.42
N ARG A 12 -28.90 -16.58 -13.74
CA ARG A 12 -29.42 -17.21 -14.96
C ARG A 12 -30.04 -16.15 -15.86
N LYS A 13 -29.55 -16.06 -17.09
CA LYS A 13 -30.18 -15.26 -18.15
C LYS A 13 -31.42 -16.00 -18.66
N VAL A 14 -32.58 -15.36 -18.59
CA VAL A 14 -33.84 -15.87 -19.11
C VAL A 14 -34.31 -14.94 -20.22
N VAL A 15 -34.66 -15.52 -21.36
CA VAL A 15 -35.21 -14.76 -22.49
C VAL A 15 -36.63 -15.24 -22.74
N THR A 16 -37.59 -14.33 -22.62
CA THR A 16 -39.02 -14.64 -22.85
C THR A 16 -39.63 -13.45 -23.60
N ASP A 17 -40.32 -13.72 -24.71
CA ASP A 17 -40.96 -12.72 -25.57
C ASP A 17 -40.02 -11.59 -26.02
N GLY A 18 -38.79 -11.94 -26.39
CA GLY A 18 -37.76 -10.98 -26.84
C GLY A 18 -37.19 -10.09 -25.73
N ARG A 19 -37.60 -10.29 -24.47
CA ARG A 19 -37.05 -9.57 -23.31
C ARG A 19 -36.07 -10.46 -22.55
N VAL A 20 -34.91 -9.89 -22.25
CA VAL A 20 -33.88 -10.53 -21.43
C VAL A 20 -34.07 -10.11 -19.97
N ARG A 21 -34.20 -11.09 -19.08
CA ARG A 21 -34.16 -10.92 -17.62
C ARG A 21 -33.00 -11.73 -17.04
N PHE A 22 -32.50 -11.31 -15.88
CA PHE A 22 -31.49 -12.04 -15.13
C PHE A 22 -32.08 -12.43 -13.78
N ASP A 23 -32.28 -13.72 -13.57
CA ASP A 23 -32.68 -14.25 -12.29
C ASP A 23 -31.43 -14.49 -11.45
N VAL A 24 -31.36 -13.84 -10.29
CA VAL A 24 -30.24 -13.99 -9.35
C VAL A 24 -30.75 -14.76 -8.14
N LYS A 25 -30.10 -15.88 -7.83
CA LYS A 25 -30.33 -16.64 -6.58
C LYS A 25 -29.07 -16.60 -5.74
N CYS A 26 -29.19 -16.19 -4.49
CA CYS A 26 -28.09 -16.16 -3.53
C CYS A 26 -28.36 -17.13 -2.38
N ARG A 27 -27.31 -17.80 -1.88
CA ARG A 27 -27.35 -18.65 -0.68
C ARG A 27 -26.25 -18.23 0.30
N SER A 28 -26.57 -18.22 1.60
CA SER A 28 -25.59 -18.05 2.67
C SER A 28 -24.81 -19.35 2.90
N LEU A 29 -23.51 -19.24 3.22
CA LEU A 29 -22.62 -20.36 3.48
C LEU A 29 -22.85 -21.08 4.82
N PHE A 30 -23.59 -20.50 5.77
CA PHE A 30 -23.71 -21.03 7.14
C PHE A 30 -24.88 -21.98 7.42
N ASN A 31 -25.74 -22.29 6.43
CA ASN A 31 -26.76 -23.32 6.63
C ASN A 31 -26.17 -24.71 6.35
N ASN A 32 -25.72 -25.37 7.42
CA ASN A 32 -25.29 -26.76 7.41
C ASN A 32 -26.42 -27.71 7.00
N LEU A 33 -25.99 -28.79 6.34
CA LEU A 33 -26.73 -29.95 5.87
C LEU A 33 -27.39 -30.74 7.02
N SER A 34 -28.60 -30.37 7.46
CA SER A 34 -29.54 -31.30 8.13
C SER A 34 -30.85 -30.60 8.51
N ASP A 35 -31.64 -30.15 7.53
CA ASP A 35 -33.11 -30.17 7.60
C ASP A 35 -33.74 -29.55 6.33
N PRO A 36 -34.77 -30.16 5.72
CA PRO A 36 -35.47 -29.57 4.59
C PRO A 36 -36.53 -28.56 5.09
N LEU A 37 -36.23 -27.26 4.98
CA LEU A 37 -37.24 -26.22 5.21
C LEU A 37 -38.26 -26.15 4.06
N SER A 38 -39.52 -25.97 4.46
CA SER A 38 -40.74 -26.08 3.64
C SER A 38 -40.88 -25.00 2.55
N LYS A 39 -41.74 -25.28 1.55
CA LYS A 39 -41.99 -24.45 0.35
C LYS A 39 -42.51 -23.02 0.61
N THR A 40 -42.80 -22.63 1.84
CA THR A 40 -43.50 -21.37 2.17
C THR A 40 -42.62 -20.14 2.37
N ASP A 41 -41.29 -20.26 2.38
CA ASP A 41 -40.38 -19.11 2.60
C ASP A 41 -39.87 -18.44 1.30
N MET A 42 -40.51 -18.67 0.15
CA MET A 42 -40.14 -18.02 -1.11
C MET A 42 -40.96 -16.74 -1.35
N GLN A 43 -40.43 -15.59 -0.95
CA GLN A 43 -40.90 -14.30 -1.45
C GLN A 43 -40.09 -13.86 -2.67
N SER A 44 -40.77 -13.70 -3.82
CA SER A 44 -40.22 -13.07 -5.02
C SER A 44 -40.60 -11.58 -5.03
N GLU A 45 -39.66 -10.68 -4.76
CA GLU A 45 -39.87 -9.26 -5.02
C GLU A 45 -39.61 -8.96 -6.50
N THR A 46 -40.60 -8.36 -7.16
CA THR A 46 -40.52 -7.93 -8.55
C THR A 46 -40.09 -6.46 -8.58
N LEU A 47 -38.87 -6.18 -9.03
CA LEU A 47 -38.39 -4.81 -9.19
C LEU A 47 -38.93 -4.20 -10.49
N SER A 48 -39.62 -3.06 -10.38
CA SER A 48 -40.11 -2.27 -11.52
C SER A 48 -38.96 -1.51 -12.21
N PRO A 49 -38.95 -1.37 -13.55
CA PRO A 49 -37.87 -0.69 -14.26
C PRO A 49 -38.03 0.83 -14.20
N VAL A 50 -36.97 1.51 -13.77
CA VAL A 50 -36.82 2.97 -13.88
C VAL A 50 -35.96 3.29 -15.10
N GLY A 51 -36.52 4.09 -16.03
CA GLY A 51 -35.78 4.94 -16.98
C GLY A 51 -35.16 4.29 -18.22
N ARG A 52 -35.73 4.57 -19.40
CA ARG A 52 -35.06 4.42 -20.71
C ARG A 52 -34.39 5.74 -21.06
N GLU A 53 -33.08 5.70 -21.34
CA GLU A 53 -32.44 6.67 -22.24
C GLU A 53 -31.85 5.90 -23.43
N VAL A 54 -32.25 6.36 -24.63
CA VAL A 54 -31.77 5.90 -25.93
C VAL A 54 -30.69 6.90 -26.35
N LEU A 55 -29.47 6.42 -26.60
CA LEU A 55 -28.43 7.22 -27.26
C LEU A 55 -27.86 6.43 -28.44
N ASP A 56 -28.15 6.96 -29.63
CA ASP A 56 -27.58 6.58 -30.91
C ASP A 56 -26.08 6.92 -30.97
N PHE A 57 -25.25 5.94 -31.32
CA PHE A 57 -23.86 6.18 -31.67
C PHE A 57 -23.73 6.37 -33.19
N LYS A 58 -23.41 7.59 -33.62
CA LYS A 58 -22.81 7.86 -34.93
C LYS A 58 -21.35 8.27 -34.76
N ASN A 59 -20.54 7.68 -35.64
CA ASN A 59 -19.10 7.86 -35.84
C ASN A 59 -18.63 9.32 -35.76
N THR A 60 -17.49 9.54 -35.09
CA THR A 60 -16.57 10.62 -35.49
C THR A 60 -15.13 10.24 -35.14
N GLN A 61 -14.31 10.08 -36.19
CA GLN A 61 -12.85 10.07 -36.12
C GLN A 61 -12.35 11.51 -35.89
N ILE A 62 -11.37 11.70 -35.01
CA ILE A 62 -10.53 12.89 -35.02
C ILE A 62 -9.07 12.47 -34.83
N ASN A 63 -8.31 12.58 -35.93
CA ASN A 63 -6.86 12.73 -35.92
C ASN A 63 -6.50 14.12 -35.37
N SER A 64 -5.51 14.22 -34.48
CA SER A 64 -4.55 15.32 -34.58
C SER A 64 -3.25 14.99 -33.84
N ILE A 65 -2.18 14.95 -34.63
CA ILE A 65 -0.78 15.08 -34.25
C ILE A 65 -0.51 16.57 -34.09
N LYS A 66 0.17 16.99 -33.01
CA LYS A 66 0.88 18.29 -32.99
C LYS A 66 2.12 18.26 -32.10
N CYS A 67 3.14 18.91 -32.63
CA CYS A 67 4.55 18.87 -32.27
C CYS A 67 4.90 19.69 -31.03
N PHE A 68 6.04 19.33 -30.43
CA PHE A 68 6.74 20.05 -29.38
C PHE A 68 7.46 21.31 -29.89
N PRO A 69 7.61 22.33 -29.02
CA PRO A 69 8.76 23.22 -29.06
C PRO A 69 9.72 22.88 -27.91
N THR A 70 10.92 22.45 -28.28
CA THR A 70 12.10 22.41 -27.40
C THR A 70 12.69 23.80 -27.30
N ASN A 71 12.80 24.36 -26.09
CA ASN A 71 13.71 25.47 -25.82
C ASN A 71 14.70 25.08 -24.73
N SER A 72 15.93 24.87 -25.19
CA SER A 72 17.16 24.83 -24.43
C SER A 72 17.42 26.16 -23.73
N SER A 73 17.94 26.12 -22.51
CA SER A 73 18.98 27.08 -22.11
C SER A 73 20.01 26.40 -21.22
N LYS A 74 21.26 26.74 -21.51
CA LYS A 74 22.50 26.31 -20.88
C LYS A 74 22.60 26.90 -19.47
N TYR A 75 23.18 26.16 -18.53
CA TYR A 75 24.17 26.71 -17.60
C TYR A 75 25.29 25.68 -17.38
N ARG A 76 26.50 26.21 -17.35
CA ARG A 76 27.82 25.60 -17.15
C ARG A 76 28.37 26.18 -15.83
N CYS A 77 29.47 25.58 -15.36
CA CYS A 77 30.32 25.92 -14.20
C CYS A 77 30.01 25.10 -12.93
N ASP A 78 30.96 24.54 -12.18
CA ASP A 78 32.41 24.35 -12.33
C ASP A 78 32.87 23.31 -11.28
N ASP A 79 34.05 22.76 -11.50
CA ASP A 79 34.85 21.87 -10.65
C ASP A 79 35.32 22.50 -9.34
N THR A 80 35.36 21.69 -8.27
CA THR A 80 36.42 21.57 -7.23
C THR A 80 36.10 20.28 -6.44
N GLY A 81 36.96 19.31 -6.14
CA GLY A 81 38.40 19.34 -5.91
C GLY A 81 38.69 19.00 -4.43
N SER A 82 39.57 18.02 -4.18
CA SER A 82 40.11 17.50 -2.88
C SER A 82 39.24 16.45 -2.14
N SER A 83 39.65 15.26 -1.69
CA SER A 83 40.89 14.50 -1.40
C SER A 83 41.22 14.32 0.10
N PHE A 84 41.19 13.06 0.54
CA PHE A 84 41.90 12.36 1.64
C PHE A 84 41.62 12.64 3.12
N GLY A 85 41.49 11.52 3.86
CA GLY A 85 41.63 11.41 5.32
C GLY A 85 41.19 10.03 5.83
N ILE A 86 42.15 9.11 6.01
CA ILE A 86 42.01 7.80 6.69
C ILE A 86 42.49 7.98 8.15
N GLU A 87 41.77 7.44 9.15
CA GLU A 87 42.28 6.53 10.21
C GLU A 87 41.48 6.54 11.53
N SER A 88 41.45 5.33 12.12
CA SER A 88 41.13 4.93 13.51
C SER A 88 39.66 5.02 13.94
N GLY A 89 39.02 3.99 14.53
CA GLY A 89 39.53 2.81 15.22
C GLY A 89 39.11 2.86 16.70
N VAL A 90 37.87 2.49 17.00
CA VAL A 90 37.43 2.20 18.39
C VAL A 90 36.51 0.99 18.36
N GLN A 91 37.03 -0.10 18.89
CA GLN A 91 36.34 -1.37 19.13
C GLN A 91 35.66 -1.25 20.49
N SER A 92 34.32 -1.29 20.54
CA SER A 92 33.58 -1.46 21.79
C SER A 92 32.90 -2.82 21.82
N GLN A 93 33.33 -3.58 22.81
CA GLN A 93 32.95 -4.93 23.21
C GLN A 93 31.54 -4.92 23.81
N PHE A 94 30.63 -5.78 23.32
CA PHE A 94 29.41 -6.15 24.04
C PHE A 94 29.08 -7.62 23.83
N ASP A 95 28.66 -8.21 24.94
CA ASP A 95 28.58 -9.62 25.26
C ASP A 95 27.54 -10.44 24.50
N LEU A 96 27.82 -11.75 24.55
CA LEU A 96 27.09 -12.89 24.04
C LEU A 96 25.59 -12.88 24.37
N ASP A 97 24.77 -13.20 23.36
CA ASP A 97 23.89 -14.38 23.44
C ASP A 97 23.35 -14.77 22.04
N GLU A 98 23.32 -16.08 21.81
CA GLU A 98 22.93 -16.84 20.59
C GLU A 98 23.97 -16.93 19.45
N LYS A 99 24.73 -18.03 19.48
CA LYS A 99 25.57 -18.53 18.37
C LYS A 99 24.74 -18.74 17.11
N ILE A 100 24.89 -17.84 16.14
CA ILE A 100 24.78 -18.18 14.72
C ILE A 100 26.20 -18.03 14.18
N GLU A 101 26.82 -19.16 13.83
CA GLU A 101 28.12 -19.17 13.15
C GLU A 101 28.00 -18.39 11.83
N VAL A 102 28.72 -17.28 11.77
CA VAL A 102 28.90 -16.49 10.55
C VAL A 102 29.81 -17.30 9.64
N PHE A 103 29.24 -17.95 8.63
CA PHE A 103 30.01 -18.49 7.50
C PHE A 103 30.75 -17.33 6.82
N LYS A 104 32.08 -17.40 6.82
CA LYS A 104 32.93 -16.55 5.99
C LYS A 104 32.89 -17.10 4.57
N ASP A 105 32.19 -16.40 3.68
CA ASP A 105 32.27 -16.66 2.24
C ASP A 105 33.44 -15.85 1.66
N GLU A 106 34.53 -16.55 1.33
CA GLU A 106 35.46 -16.11 0.29
C GLU A 106 34.91 -16.52 -1.09
N GLU A 107 35.15 -15.65 -2.07
CA GLU A 107 34.91 -15.82 -3.51
C GLU A 107 33.45 -15.86 -4.02
N ILE A 108 32.94 -14.68 -4.40
CA ILE A 108 31.96 -14.56 -5.49
C ILE A 108 32.53 -13.58 -6.51
N GLU A 109 33.02 -14.14 -7.62
CA GLU A 109 33.38 -13.41 -8.82
C GLU A 109 32.18 -12.64 -9.40
N ARG A 110 32.51 -11.49 -9.97
CA ARG A 110 31.62 -10.44 -10.49
C ARG A 110 30.74 -10.94 -11.65
N TYR A 111 29.43 -10.65 -11.57
CA TYR A 111 28.56 -10.49 -12.74
C TYR A 111 27.81 -9.15 -12.67
N PRO A 112 27.76 -8.35 -13.76
CA PRO A 112 27.05 -7.08 -13.78
C PRO A 112 25.57 -7.31 -14.11
N MET A 113 24.75 -7.65 -13.11
CA MET A 113 23.28 -7.76 -13.27
C MET A 113 22.50 -6.64 -12.56
N VAL A 114 23.17 -5.61 -12.04
CA VAL A 114 22.57 -4.66 -11.08
C VAL A 114 21.88 -3.45 -11.73
N LEU A 115 21.92 -3.27 -13.06
CA LEU A 115 21.35 -2.07 -13.71
C LEU A 115 20.01 -2.24 -14.43
N ILE A 116 19.51 -3.46 -14.66
CA ILE A 116 18.31 -3.69 -15.50
C ILE A 116 16.99 -3.61 -14.71
N SER A 117 17.01 -3.76 -13.38
CA SER A 117 15.79 -3.84 -12.57
C SER A 117 15.01 -2.52 -12.38
N LYS A 118 15.50 -1.40 -12.95
CA LYS A 118 14.85 -0.07 -12.87
C LYS A 118 14.26 0.44 -14.18
N LEU A 119 14.37 -0.31 -15.26
CA LEU A 119 13.87 0.08 -16.57
C LEU A 119 12.40 -0.29 -16.72
N GLU A 120 11.59 0.61 -17.27
CA GLU A 120 10.22 0.26 -17.63
C GLU A 120 10.25 -0.86 -18.67
N GLU A 121 9.22 -1.70 -18.73
CA GLU A 121 9.20 -2.82 -19.66
C GLU A 121 9.38 -2.36 -21.12
N ASN A 122 8.89 -1.17 -21.47
CA ASN A 122 9.09 -0.56 -22.78
C ASN A 122 10.57 -0.21 -23.05
N ASP A 123 11.32 0.21 -22.03
CA ASP A 123 12.75 0.51 -22.16
C ASP A 123 13.55 -0.78 -22.36
N ILE A 124 13.21 -1.85 -21.63
CA ILE A 124 13.83 -3.17 -21.82
C ILE A 124 13.59 -3.67 -23.25
N ILE A 125 12.36 -3.54 -23.76
CA ILE A 125 12.01 -3.91 -25.14
C ILE A 125 12.80 -3.05 -26.15
N SER A 126 12.97 -1.75 -25.89
CA SER A 126 13.76 -0.84 -26.73
C SER A 126 15.24 -1.24 -26.79
N ILE A 127 15.84 -1.57 -25.64
CA ILE A 127 17.24 -2.05 -25.55
C ILE A 127 17.38 -3.37 -26.31
N LEU A 128 16.48 -4.34 -26.07
CA LEU A 128 16.49 -5.61 -26.79
C LEU A 128 16.37 -5.40 -28.30
N LYS A 129 15.50 -4.51 -28.77
CA LYS A 129 15.40 -4.19 -30.21
C LYS A 129 16.70 -3.67 -30.80
N LYS A 130 17.49 -2.92 -30.02
CA LYS A 130 18.80 -2.44 -30.46
C LYS A 130 19.81 -3.59 -30.54
N GLU A 131 19.91 -4.42 -29.50
CA GLU A 131 20.80 -5.59 -29.47
C GLU A 131 20.50 -6.57 -30.62
N ILE A 132 19.22 -6.80 -30.91
CA ILE A 132 18.77 -7.69 -31.99
C ILE A 132 19.21 -7.18 -33.37
N LYS A 133 19.30 -5.86 -33.56
CA LYS A 133 19.77 -5.26 -34.83
C LYS A 133 21.28 -5.38 -35.02
N GLU A 134 22.04 -5.57 -33.95
CA GLU A 134 23.49 -5.72 -33.98
C GLU A 134 23.93 -7.17 -34.27
N ILE A 135 22.99 -8.13 -34.31
CA ILE A 135 23.27 -9.51 -34.71
C ILE A 135 23.61 -9.56 -36.20
N ASP A 136 24.71 -10.23 -36.53
CA ASP A 136 25.10 -10.58 -37.90
C ASP A 136 24.16 -11.66 -38.45
N TRP A 137 23.03 -11.22 -39.00
CA TRP A 137 21.95 -12.09 -39.46
C TRP A 137 22.30 -12.88 -40.72
N ASP A 138 23.27 -12.40 -41.49
CA ASP A 138 23.77 -13.08 -42.69
C ASP A 138 24.48 -14.38 -42.29
N LYS A 139 25.10 -14.44 -41.10
CA LYS A 139 25.65 -15.70 -40.54
C LYS A 139 24.59 -16.67 -39.99
N VAL A 140 23.35 -16.21 -39.79
CA VAL A 140 22.27 -17.03 -39.23
C VAL A 140 21.47 -17.73 -40.33
N SER A 141 21.22 -17.04 -41.45
CA SER A 141 20.52 -17.62 -42.60
C SER A 141 20.82 -16.82 -43.86
N ASP A 142 21.07 -17.52 -44.96
CA ASP A 142 21.20 -16.94 -46.30
C ASP A 142 19.84 -16.73 -46.99
N ASP A 143 18.79 -17.39 -46.49
CA ASP A 143 17.43 -17.28 -47.00
C ASP A 143 16.49 -16.73 -45.93
N TRP A 144 15.84 -15.62 -46.24
CA TRP A 144 14.92 -14.91 -45.35
C TRP A 144 13.52 -14.92 -45.96
N VAL A 145 13.02 -16.09 -46.31
CA VAL A 145 11.68 -16.27 -46.91
C VAL A 145 10.82 -17.15 -46.01
N VAL A 146 9.55 -16.79 -45.86
CA VAL A 146 8.56 -17.59 -45.14
C VAL A 146 7.24 -17.66 -45.90
N ASP A 147 6.53 -18.77 -45.73
CA ASP A 147 5.16 -18.94 -46.25
C ASP A 147 4.13 -18.35 -45.28
N LYS A 148 3.49 -17.25 -45.69
CA LYS A 148 2.38 -16.64 -44.93
C LYS A 148 1.05 -17.04 -45.55
N LEU A 149 0.16 -17.57 -44.72
CA LEU A 149 -1.21 -17.88 -45.10
C LEU A 149 -1.98 -16.59 -45.37
N ILE A 150 -2.40 -16.35 -46.62
CA ILE A 150 -3.19 -15.17 -47.00
C ILE A 150 -4.67 -15.43 -46.75
N ASN A 151 -5.13 -16.64 -47.10
CA ASN A 151 -6.54 -17.00 -47.01
C ASN A 151 -6.69 -18.32 -46.24
N LYS A 152 -7.39 -18.24 -45.11
CA LYS A 152 -7.62 -19.39 -44.22
C LYS A 152 -8.59 -20.42 -44.80
N PHE A 153 -9.47 -20.03 -45.73
CA PHE A 153 -10.47 -20.93 -46.31
C PHE A 153 -9.89 -21.79 -47.43
N THR A 154 -9.03 -21.20 -48.26
CA THR A 154 -8.41 -21.88 -49.41
C THR A 154 -7.03 -22.46 -49.11
N TRP A 155 -6.53 -22.27 -47.89
CA TRP A 155 -5.18 -22.65 -47.46
C TRP A 155 -4.05 -22.07 -48.34
N THR A 156 -4.32 -20.97 -49.05
CA THR A 156 -3.35 -20.37 -49.98
C THR A 156 -2.27 -19.61 -49.22
N THR A 157 -1.02 -20.01 -49.44
CA THR A 157 0.18 -19.36 -48.90
C THR A 157 0.82 -18.44 -49.95
N LYS A 158 1.52 -17.43 -49.47
CA LYS A 158 2.42 -16.59 -50.28
C LYS A 158 3.77 -16.53 -49.60
N GLN A 159 4.81 -16.69 -50.39
CA GLN A 159 6.17 -16.43 -49.95
C GLN A 159 6.36 -14.93 -49.73
N ILE A 160 6.84 -14.58 -48.53
CA ILE A 160 7.18 -13.22 -48.16
C ILE A 160 8.67 -13.21 -47.82
N LYS A 161 9.40 -12.30 -48.47
CA LYS A 161 10.79 -12.01 -48.13
C LYS A 161 10.83 -11.10 -46.91
N LEU A 162 11.51 -11.54 -45.86
CA LEU A 162 11.70 -10.87 -44.59
C LEU A 162 12.98 -10.03 -44.61
N ASN A 163 13.07 -9.07 -43.69
CA ASN A 163 14.29 -8.30 -43.46
C ASN A 163 14.69 -8.43 -41.97
N PRO A 164 15.77 -9.15 -41.64
CA PRO A 164 16.15 -9.41 -40.26
C PRO A 164 16.72 -8.18 -39.53
N TYR A 165 17.13 -7.15 -40.27
CA TYR A 165 17.63 -5.87 -39.73
C TYR A 165 16.51 -4.87 -39.41
N LYS A 166 15.25 -5.21 -39.73
CA LYS A 166 14.06 -4.42 -39.36
C LYS A 166 13.38 -5.00 -38.12
N ASP A 167 12.59 -4.17 -37.44
CA ASP A 167 11.77 -4.60 -36.32
C ASP A 167 10.84 -5.76 -36.72
N CYS A 168 10.64 -6.70 -35.80
CA CYS A 168 9.63 -7.74 -35.95
C CYS A 168 8.24 -7.12 -35.84
N ASP A 169 7.38 -7.39 -36.81
CA ASP A 169 6.00 -6.94 -36.81
C ASP A 169 5.09 -8.04 -37.38
N LYS A 170 3.95 -8.28 -36.73
CA LYS A 170 3.04 -9.38 -37.08
C LYS A 170 2.52 -9.31 -38.53
N ASP A 171 2.40 -8.10 -39.09
CA ASP A 171 1.74 -7.88 -40.36
C ASP A 171 2.75 -7.69 -41.49
N SER A 172 3.74 -6.83 -41.28
CA SER A 172 4.67 -6.35 -42.31
C SER A 172 6.01 -7.09 -42.36
N ASN A 173 6.54 -7.56 -41.24
CA ASN A 173 7.84 -8.24 -41.17
C ASN A 173 7.82 -9.34 -40.09
N PRO A 174 7.09 -10.45 -40.31
CA PRO A 174 6.82 -11.46 -39.30
C PRO A 174 8.04 -12.39 -39.05
N LEU A 175 9.14 -11.81 -38.55
CA LEU A 175 10.40 -12.51 -38.33
C LEU A 175 10.28 -13.73 -37.40
N TYR A 176 9.31 -13.72 -36.48
CA TYR A 176 9.00 -14.88 -35.61
C TYR A 176 8.57 -16.13 -36.38
N MET A 177 8.20 -16.02 -37.65
CA MET A 177 7.90 -17.16 -38.52
C MET A 177 9.16 -17.82 -39.08
N HIS A 178 10.32 -17.17 -39.03
CA HIS A 178 11.58 -17.70 -39.56
C HIS A 178 12.32 -18.50 -38.49
N LYS A 179 12.74 -19.75 -38.80
CA LYS A 179 13.35 -20.66 -37.83
C LYS A 179 14.62 -20.07 -37.20
N GLY A 180 15.58 -19.65 -38.03
CA GLY A 180 16.88 -19.15 -37.55
C GLY A 180 16.75 -17.90 -36.67
N TRP A 181 15.77 -17.03 -36.97
CA TRP A 181 15.53 -15.83 -36.17
C TRP A 181 14.94 -16.17 -34.81
N LEU A 182 13.88 -16.98 -34.82
CA LEU A 182 13.21 -17.39 -33.60
C LEU A 182 14.15 -18.20 -32.70
N GLU A 183 14.94 -19.10 -33.26
CA GLU A 183 15.93 -19.90 -32.54
C GLU A 183 17.06 -19.04 -31.97
N LYS A 184 17.60 -18.08 -32.73
CA LYS A 184 18.64 -17.17 -32.23
C LYS A 184 18.16 -16.31 -31.06
N LEU A 185 16.93 -15.84 -31.09
CA LEU A 185 16.35 -15.08 -29.97
C LEU A 185 16.04 -15.96 -28.78
N TYR A 186 15.42 -17.11 -29.04
CA TYR A 186 14.98 -18.01 -28.01
C TYR A 186 16.20 -18.64 -27.32
N ASN A 187 17.08 -19.32 -28.05
CA ASN A 187 18.24 -20.00 -27.49
C ASN A 187 19.45 -19.06 -27.31
N GLY A 188 19.77 -18.23 -28.31
CA GLY A 188 20.96 -17.40 -28.30
C GLY A 188 20.90 -16.21 -27.33
N LEU A 189 19.76 -15.50 -27.27
CA LEU A 189 19.55 -14.37 -26.35
C LEU A 189 18.73 -14.75 -25.11
N ASN A 190 18.48 -16.04 -24.91
CA ASN A 190 17.73 -16.59 -23.80
C ASN A 190 16.34 -15.92 -23.56
N LEU A 191 15.65 -15.49 -24.61
CA LEU A 191 14.33 -14.85 -24.46
C LEU A 191 13.20 -15.88 -24.26
N SER A 192 12.11 -15.44 -23.62
CA SER A 192 10.89 -16.24 -23.46
C SER A 192 9.89 -15.96 -24.59
N ASP A 193 8.96 -16.90 -24.83
CA ASP A 193 7.89 -16.72 -25.83
C ASP A 193 7.11 -15.41 -25.62
N GLY A 194 6.92 -14.99 -24.36
CA GLY A 194 6.25 -13.74 -23.99
C GLY A 194 7.06 -12.48 -24.34
N LYS A 195 8.38 -12.48 -24.10
CA LYS A 195 9.24 -11.34 -24.47
C LYS A 195 9.33 -11.19 -25.98
N ILE A 196 9.47 -12.29 -26.71
CA ILE A 196 9.48 -12.30 -28.19
C ILE A 196 8.12 -11.83 -28.73
N ALA A 197 7.01 -12.24 -28.11
CA ALA A 197 5.68 -11.78 -28.48
C ALA A 197 5.56 -10.25 -28.34
N LYS A 198 6.02 -9.67 -27.23
CA LYS A 198 6.03 -8.21 -27.02
C LYS A 198 6.94 -7.50 -28.03
N LEU A 199 8.12 -8.06 -28.33
CA LEU A 199 9.03 -7.53 -29.36
C LEU A 199 8.36 -7.45 -30.74
N CYS A 200 7.50 -8.42 -31.07
CA CYS A 200 6.76 -8.51 -32.33
C CYS A 200 5.36 -7.86 -32.30
N GLY A 201 4.98 -7.16 -31.21
CA GLY A 201 3.70 -6.47 -31.09
C GLY A 201 2.48 -7.37 -30.81
N PHE A 202 2.68 -8.59 -30.31
CA PHE A 202 1.61 -9.49 -29.88
C PHE A 202 1.17 -9.20 -28.44
N ARG A 203 -0.14 -9.38 -28.18
CA ARG A 203 -0.71 -9.36 -26.83
C ARG A 203 -0.53 -10.69 -26.07
N SER A 204 -0.15 -11.76 -26.74
CA SER A 204 -0.06 -13.12 -26.20
C SER A 204 1.14 -13.86 -26.76
N SER A 205 1.76 -14.70 -25.94
CA SER A 205 2.87 -15.59 -26.32
C SER A 205 2.47 -16.74 -27.26
N ARG A 206 1.17 -17.01 -27.43
CA ARG A 206 0.67 -18.18 -28.16
C ARG A 206 1.19 -18.29 -29.59
N SER A 207 1.24 -17.18 -30.32
CA SER A 207 1.73 -17.19 -31.70
C SER A 207 3.21 -17.56 -31.78
N ILE A 208 4.02 -17.10 -30.83
CA ILE A 208 5.44 -17.46 -30.76
C ILE A 208 5.59 -18.94 -30.39
N TRP A 209 4.84 -19.41 -29.40
CA TRP A 209 4.81 -20.82 -28.98
C TRP A 209 4.44 -21.75 -30.14
N ASP A 210 3.40 -21.42 -30.92
CA ASP A 210 2.95 -22.20 -32.07
C ASP A 210 4.06 -22.33 -33.13
N TRP A 211 4.73 -21.23 -33.48
CA TRP A 211 5.82 -21.23 -34.48
C TRP A 211 7.08 -21.92 -33.97
N ARG A 212 7.43 -21.73 -32.69
CA ARG A 212 8.53 -22.43 -32.04
C ARG A 212 8.33 -23.94 -32.15
N LYS A 213 7.13 -24.43 -31.84
CA LYS A 213 6.75 -25.84 -31.95
C LYS A 213 6.80 -26.35 -33.39
N ARG A 214 6.31 -25.56 -34.37
CA ARG A 214 6.36 -25.92 -35.80
C ARG A 214 7.78 -26.09 -36.32
N HIS A 215 8.71 -25.27 -35.84
CA HIS A 215 10.12 -25.31 -36.24
C HIS A 215 10.93 -26.40 -35.54
N GLY A 216 10.32 -27.16 -34.64
CA GLY A 216 11.03 -28.14 -33.81
C GLY A 216 12.05 -27.48 -32.88
N ILE A 217 11.86 -26.21 -32.53
CA ILE A 217 12.68 -25.56 -31.52
C ILE A 217 12.15 -26.04 -30.18
N ASP A 218 12.92 -26.93 -29.55
CA ASP A 218 12.56 -27.48 -28.25
C ASP A 218 12.23 -26.33 -27.31
N ALA A 219 11.14 -26.52 -26.54
CA ALA A 219 10.97 -25.64 -25.39
C ALA A 219 12.27 -25.81 -24.62
N LYS A 220 12.89 -24.70 -24.19
CA LYS A 220 13.83 -24.80 -23.07
C LYS A 220 13.11 -25.68 -22.07
N LYS A 221 13.77 -26.72 -21.54
CA LYS A 221 13.34 -27.29 -20.26
C LYS A 221 12.97 -26.07 -19.45
N GLU A 222 11.67 -25.87 -19.21
CA GLU A 222 11.17 -24.60 -18.68
C GLU A 222 12.18 -24.27 -17.59
N LEU A 223 12.85 -23.09 -17.68
CA LEU A 223 13.71 -22.68 -16.58
C LEU A 223 12.91 -23.06 -15.36
N GLU A 224 13.46 -23.91 -14.49
CA GLU A 224 12.65 -24.55 -13.44
C GLU A 224 11.95 -23.49 -12.60
N TYR A 225 12.34 -22.22 -12.76
CA TYR A 225 11.64 -21.04 -12.35
C TYR A 225 11.25 -20.03 -13.45
N TYR A 226 10.25 -19.20 -13.17
CA TYR A 226 9.98 -17.91 -13.83
C TYR A 226 9.91 -16.78 -12.79
N ILE A 227 10.11 -15.53 -13.21
CA ILE A 227 9.92 -14.35 -12.35
C ILE A 227 8.53 -13.78 -12.64
N ASP A 228 7.68 -13.63 -11.61
CA ASP A 228 6.34 -13.05 -11.76
C ASP A 228 6.36 -11.51 -11.86
N GLU A 229 5.19 -10.91 -12.12
CA GLU A 229 5.02 -9.45 -12.20
C GLU A 229 5.36 -8.75 -10.88
N GLN A 230 5.33 -9.47 -9.77
CA GLN A 230 5.67 -8.96 -8.45
C GLN A 230 7.17 -9.05 -8.18
N GLY A 231 7.95 -9.76 -9.01
CA GLY A 231 9.39 -9.95 -8.88
C GLY A 231 9.79 -11.22 -8.12
N TYR A 232 8.85 -12.09 -7.75
CA TYR A 232 9.19 -13.37 -7.11
C TYR A 232 9.65 -14.37 -8.15
N LYS A 233 10.72 -15.08 -7.81
CA LYS A 233 11.15 -16.28 -8.53
C LYS A 233 10.25 -17.44 -8.11
N ASN A 234 9.42 -17.96 -9.02
CA ASN A 234 8.49 -19.06 -8.82
C ASN A 234 9.01 -20.30 -9.54
N ILE A 235 9.06 -21.44 -8.86
CA ILE A 235 9.53 -22.72 -9.39
C ILE A 235 8.34 -23.58 -9.82
N LEU A 236 8.43 -24.21 -11.00
CA LEU A 236 7.50 -25.26 -11.39
C LEU A 236 7.85 -26.54 -10.63
N MET A 237 6.91 -26.99 -9.81
CA MET A 237 7.10 -28.19 -9.02
C MET A 237 6.99 -29.45 -9.89
N PRO A 238 7.78 -30.51 -9.57
CA PRO A 238 7.66 -31.80 -10.21
C PRO A 238 6.22 -32.37 -10.18
N PRO A 239 5.79 -33.18 -11.17
CA PRO A 239 4.44 -33.74 -11.23
C PRO A 239 4.05 -34.62 -10.04
N ASP A 240 5.02 -35.12 -9.27
CA ASP A 240 4.88 -35.93 -8.07
C ASP A 240 4.92 -35.10 -6.77
N TYR A 241 5.15 -33.79 -6.84
CA TYR A 241 5.02 -32.90 -5.68
C TYR A 241 3.56 -32.86 -5.20
N ARG A 242 3.34 -33.11 -3.90
CA ARG A 242 2.01 -33.22 -3.28
C ARG A 242 2.00 -32.48 -1.94
N HIS A 243 1.70 -31.18 -1.98
CA HIS A 243 1.52 -30.41 -0.75
C HIS A 243 0.15 -30.75 -0.11
N PRO A 244 0.08 -31.17 1.16
CA PRO A 244 -1.14 -31.71 1.77
C PRO A 244 -2.29 -30.70 1.88
N GLN A 245 -1.98 -29.40 1.87
CA GLN A 245 -2.96 -28.31 1.94
C GLN A 245 -3.18 -27.55 0.60
N ILE A 246 -2.54 -27.95 -0.50
CA ILE A 246 -2.74 -27.31 -1.81
C ILE A 246 -3.40 -28.31 -2.73
N ALA A 247 -4.53 -27.94 -3.34
CA ALA A 247 -5.22 -28.77 -4.31
C ALA A 247 -4.25 -29.23 -5.42
N THR A 248 -4.21 -30.52 -5.70
CA THR A 248 -3.33 -31.12 -6.69
C THR A 248 -3.77 -30.70 -8.09
N THR A 249 -3.04 -29.75 -8.67
CA THR A 249 -3.09 -29.46 -10.10
C THR A 249 -1.91 -30.16 -10.79
N PRO A 250 -2.02 -30.55 -12.08
CA PRO A 250 -0.93 -31.21 -12.81
C PRO A 250 0.35 -30.37 -12.94
N ARG A 251 0.25 -29.05 -12.72
CA ARG A 251 1.35 -28.09 -12.69
C ARG A 251 1.13 -27.14 -11.52
N GLN A 252 1.91 -27.33 -10.46
CA GLN A 252 1.94 -26.43 -9.32
C GLN A 252 3.16 -25.55 -9.43
N THR A 253 2.99 -24.25 -9.20
CA THR A 253 4.08 -23.28 -9.13
C THR A 253 4.19 -22.77 -7.71
N LEU A 254 5.39 -22.75 -7.16
CA LEU A 254 5.62 -22.30 -5.79
C LEU A 254 6.76 -21.28 -5.75
N GLY A 255 6.62 -20.24 -4.94
CA GLY A 255 7.69 -19.25 -4.76
C GLY A 255 8.98 -19.92 -4.25
N GLU A 256 10.11 -19.68 -4.91
CA GLU A 256 11.42 -20.25 -4.55
C GLU A 256 11.79 -19.94 -3.10
N HIS A 257 11.51 -18.73 -2.62
CA HIS A 257 11.73 -18.36 -1.22
C HIS A 257 11.05 -19.32 -0.24
N ARG A 258 9.85 -19.82 -0.57
CA ARG A 258 9.15 -20.80 0.27
C ARG A 258 9.87 -22.15 0.24
N ILE A 259 10.27 -22.62 -0.93
CA ILE A 259 11.01 -23.87 -1.10
C ILE A 259 12.36 -23.81 -0.35
N VAL A 260 13.08 -22.70 -0.44
CA VAL A 260 14.33 -22.50 0.30
C VAL A 260 14.10 -22.59 1.81
N MET A 261 13.05 -21.93 2.31
CA MET A 261 12.67 -22.01 3.72
C MET A 261 12.26 -23.42 4.15
N GLU A 262 11.45 -24.12 3.34
CA GLU A 262 11.06 -25.53 3.57
C GLU A 262 12.31 -26.42 3.70
N ARG A 263 13.24 -26.34 2.73
CA ARG A 263 14.49 -27.12 2.75
C ARG A 263 15.35 -26.82 3.97
N PHE A 264 15.49 -25.54 4.33
CA PHE A 264 16.24 -25.14 5.52
C PHE A 264 15.63 -25.75 6.79
N MET A 265 14.31 -25.69 6.95
CA MET A 265 13.63 -26.23 8.13
C MET A 265 13.67 -27.77 8.15
N MET A 266 13.59 -28.44 6.99
CA MET A 266 13.77 -29.88 6.86
C MET A 266 15.15 -30.35 7.30
N GLN A 267 16.20 -29.59 6.97
CA GLN A 267 17.58 -29.86 7.37
C GLN A 267 17.84 -29.58 8.85
N ASN A 268 16.95 -28.84 9.51
CA ASN A 268 17.06 -28.44 10.90
C ASN A 268 15.78 -28.84 11.69
N PRO A 269 15.49 -30.15 11.80
CA PRO A 269 14.24 -30.63 12.39
C PRO A 269 14.14 -30.35 13.90
N ASP A 270 15.28 -30.12 14.57
CA ASP A 270 15.31 -29.86 16.01
C ASP A 270 14.80 -28.48 16.41
N LEU A 271 14.83 -27.51 15.47
CA LEU A 271 14.32 -26.17 15.69
C LEU A 271 12.83 -26.20 16.02
N GLU A 272 12.42 -25.45 17.04
CA GLU A 272 11.01 -25.34 17.46
C GLU A 272 10.12 -24.86 16.29
N ILE A 273 10.61 -23.92 15.49
CA ILE A 273 9.91 -23.43 14.30
C ILE A 273 9.67 -24.53 13.25
N SER A 274 10.62 -25.46 13.08
CA SER A 274 10.49 -26.59 12.13
C SER A 274 9.38 -27.52 12.58
N LYS A 275 9.38 -27.91 13.86
CA LYS A 275 8.35 -28.76 14.48
C LYS A 275 6.96 -28.13 14.40
N LYS A 276 6.88 -26.81 14.54
CA LYS A 276 5.61 -26.07 14.60
C LYS A 276 5.00 -25.80 13.22
N TYR A 277 5.80 -25.54 12.20
CA TYR A 277 5.31 -25.01 10.93
C TYR A 277 5.48 -25.94 9.72
N LEU A 278 6.20 -27.06 9.87
CA LEU A 278 6.26 -28.09 8.83
C LEU A 278 5.16 -29.14 9.01
N ILE A 279 4.47 -29.47 7.91
CA ILE A 279 3.57 -30.60 7.78
C ILE A 279 4.40 -31.79 7.28
N ASP A 280 4.25 -32.93 7.96
CA ASP A 280 5.01 -34.16 7.70
C ASP A 280 6.54 -33.95 7.72
N GLY A 281 7.00 -32.92 8.43
CA GLY A 281 8.40 -32.50 8.45
C GLY A 281 8.94 -32.05 7.08
N LYS A 282 8.07 -31.67 6.12
CA LYS A 282 8.46 -31.34 4.74
C LYS A 282 7.93 -30.01 4.23
N TYR A 283 6.65 -29.73 4.46
CA TYR A 283 5.96 -28.63 3.78
C TYR A 283 5.59 -27.51 4.76
N LEU A 284 5.81 -26.26 4.40
CA LEU A 284 5.33 -25.16 5.24
C LEU A 284 3.80 -25.18 5.29
N THR A 285 3.20 -24.82 6.41
CA THR A 285 1.74 -24.63 6.49
C THR A 285 1.28 -23.47 5.59
N LEU A 286 0.10 -23.57 4.98
CA LEU A 286 -0.42 -22.57 4.02
C LEU A 286 -0.59 -21.17 4.63
N GLY A 287 -0.85 -21.10 5.95
CA GLY A 287 -1.02 -19.84 6.67
C GLY A 287 0.27 -19.04 6.87
N THR A 288 1.43 -19.69 6.79
CA THR A 288 2.73 -19.04 7.03
C THR A 288 3.14 -18.11 5.89
N ILE A 289 3.82 -17.03 6.25
CA ILE A 289 4.32 -16.02 5.32
C ILE A 289 5.85 -16.02 5.38
N VAL A 290 6.50 -16.27 4.26
CA VAL A 290 7.95 -16.09 4.12
C VAL A 290 8.20 -14.67 3.60
N HIS A 291 8.99 -13.93 4.35
CA HIS A 291 9.22 -12.49 4.15
C HIS A 291 10.67 -12.22 3.77
N HIS A 292 10.87 -11.46 2.70
CA HIS A 292 12.18 -10.93 2.29
C HIS A 292 12.56 -9.73 3.14
N ILE A 293 13.61 -9.88 3.96
CA ILE A 293 14.07 -8.88 4.91
C ILE A 293 14.46 -7.58 4.19
N ASN A 294 15.23 -7.65 3.10
CA ASN A 294 15.59 -6.47 2.30
C ASN A 294 14.53 -6.05 1.27
N GLN A 295 13.36 -6.71 1.24
CA GLN A 295 12.28 -6.52 0.24
C GLN A 295 12.67 -6.83 -1.22
N VAL A 296 13.86 -7.39 -1.47
CA VAL A 296 14.28 -7.87 -2.80
C VAL A 296 13.76 -9.29 -2.98
N LYS A 297 12.62 -9.41 -3.68
CA LYS A 297 11.87 -10.68 -3.84
C LYS A 297 12.59 -11.77 -4.63
N SER A 298 13.65 -11.42 -5.35
CA SER A 298 14.53 -12.36 -6.05
C SER A 298 15.70 -12.84 -5.18
N ASP A 299 15.97 -12.20 -4.03
CA ASP A 299 17.05 -12.58 -3.11
C ASP A 299 16.54 -13.63 -2.12
N ASN A 300 16.58 -14.89 -2.55
CA ASN A 300 16.07 -16.03 -1.78
C ASN A 300 17.13 -16.68 -0.88
N ARG A 301 18.24 -16.00 -0.57
CA ARG A 301 19.22 -16.50 0.40
C ARG A 301 18.55 -16.64 1.76
N ILE A 302 18.78 -17.74 2.47
CA ILE A 302 18.11 -18.01 3.76
C ILE A 302 18.28 -16.88 4.78
N LYS A 303 19.47 -16.23 4.80
CA LYS A 303 19.76 -15.07 5.67
C LYS A 303 18.90 -13.83 5.39
N ASN A 304 18.25 -13.77 4.22
CA ASN A 304 17.35 -12.70 3.83
C ASN A 304 15.87 -13.09 3.99
N LEU A 305 15.56 -14.29 4.50
CA LEU A 305 14.21 -14.77 4.66
C LEU A 305 13.83 -14.86 6.13
N TRP A 306 12.58 -14.50 6.44
CA TRP A 306 12.00 -14.67 7.76
C TRP A 306 10.61 -15.31 7.66
N LEU A 307 10.30 -16.24 8.55
CA LEU A 307 9.00 -16.91 8.58
C LEU A 307 8.08 -16.27 9.62
N TYR A 308 6.90 -15.84 9.18
CA TYR A 308 5.81 -15.43 10.07
C TYR A 308 4.74 -16.51 10.12
N PRO A 309 4.12 -16.74 11.30
CA PRO A 309 3.10 -17.78 11.45
C PRO A 309 1.83 -17.50 10.63
N ASN A 310 1.50 -16.22 10.47
CA ASN A 310 0.32 -15.77 9.76
C ASN A 310 0.48 -14.33 9.23
N LYS A 311 -0.48 -13.93 8.39
CA LYS A 311 -0.54 -12.59 7.82
C LYS A 311 -0.68 -11.48 8.87
N LYS A 312 -1.39 -11.72 9.98
CA LYS A 312 -1.58 -10.72 11.04
C LYS A 312 -0.23 -10.37 11.67
N GLU A 313 0.54 -11.38 12.07
CA GLU A 313 1.87 -11.21 12.65
C GLU A 313 2.86 -10.57 11.65
N HIS A 314 2.85 -10.99 10.38
CA HIS A 314 3.63 -10.34 9.34
C HIS A 314 3.34 -8.84 9.23
N HIS A 315 2.06 -8.47 9.26
CA HIS A 315 1.64 -7.07 9.20
C HIS A 315 2.01 -6.29 10.46
N THR A 316 1.74 -6.84 11.65
CA THR A 316 1.99 -6.18 12.93
C THR A 316 3.48 -6.08 13.26
N GLN A 317 4.27 -7.12 12.98
CA GLN A 317 5.69 -7.14 13.32
C GLN A 317 6.53 -6.55 12.20
N ALA A 318 6.49 -7.11 10.99
CA ALA A 318 7.36 -6.68 9.89
C ALA A 318 6.94 -5.32 9.33
N LYS A 319 5.68 -5.19 8.88
CA LYS A 319 5.24 -3.98 8.17
C LYS A 319 5.11 -2.78 9.09
N SER A 320 4.59 -2.95 10.31
CA SER A 320 4.50 -1.85 11.28
C SER A 320 5.89 -1.34 11.64
N SER A 321 6.79 -2.22 12.08
CA SER A 321 8.14 -1.80 12.49
C SER A 321 8.95 -1.19 11.33
N LEU A 322 8.78 -1.68 10.10
CA LEU A 322 9.39 -1.08 8.92
C LEU A 322 8.84 0.34 8.69
N ASN A 323 7.51 0.51 8.73
CA ASN A 323 6.90 1.82 8.55
C ASN A 323 7.31 2.81 9.66
N GLU A 324 7.45 2.33 10.90
CA GLU A 324 7.97 3.12 12.04
C GLU A 324 9.40 3.60 11.75
N CYS A 325 10.30 2.69 11.33
CA CYS A 325 11.67 3.05 10.95
C CYS A 325 11.69 4.06 9.80
N LEU A 326 10.97 3.78 8.70
CA LEU A 326 10.91 4.66 7.54
C LEU A 326 10.33 6.04 7.89
N SER A 327 9.26 6.09 8.71
CA SER A 327 8.66 7.34 9.19
C SER A 327 9.67 8.18 9.97
N ALA A 328 10.41 7.54 10.89
CA ALA A 328 11.46 8.21 11.66
C ALA A 328 12.57 8.76 10.76
N LEU A 329 13.06 7.95 9.80
CA LEU A 329 14.07 8.37 8.83
C LEU A 329 13.60 9.53 7.93
N ILE A 330 12.31 9.59 7.58
CA ILE A 330 11.73 10.71 6.82
C ILE A 330 11.72 11.98 7.69
N LYS A 331 11.32 11.87 8.96
CA LYS A 331 11.23 13.01 9.88
C LYS A 331 12.59 13.63 10.21
N ILE A 332 13.62 12.79 10.36
CA ILE A 332 15.01 13.25 10.54
C ILE A 332 15.70 13.62 9.22
N LYS A 333 14.98 13.57 8.10
CA LYS A 333 15.44 13.93 6.74
C LYS A 333 16.54 13.03 6.17
N GLN A 334 16.74 11.82 6.72
CA GLN A 334 17.54 10.78 6.09
C GLN A 334 16.90 10.26 4.79
N ILE A 335 15.57 10.25 4.76
CA ILE A 335 14.79 9.98 3.55
C ILE A 335 14.04 11.26 3.19
N ILE A 336 14.21 11.71 1.94
CA ILE A 336 13.59 12.93 1.43
C ILE A 336 12.49 12.53 0.44
N PHE A 337 11.30 13.11 0.58
CA PHE A 337 10.24 13.00 -0.41
C PHE A 337 10.20 14.26 -1.28
N SER A 338 10.44 14.10 -2.58
CA SER A 338 10.42 15.21 -3.55
C SER A 338 9.85 14.75 -4.88
N ASN A 339 8.96 15.55 -5.47
CA ASN A 339 8.35 15.28 -6.79
C ASN A 339 7.73 13.87 -6.91
N GLY A 340 7.00 13.44 -5.87
CA GLY A 340 6.37 12.12 -5.84
C GLY A 340 7.35 10.96 -5.69
N LYS A 341 8.60 11.23 -5.30
CA LYS A 341 9.65 10.21 -5.15
C LYS A 341 10.33 10.29 -3.79
N TYR A 342 10.45 9.13 -3.14
CA TYR A 342 11.35 8.98 -2.00
C TYR A 342 12.79 8.82 -2.47
N LYS A 343 13.72 9.49 -1.80
CA LYS A 343 15.16 9.44 -2.06
C LYS A 343 15.90 9.26 -0.75
N PHE A 344 16.92 8.42 -0.76
CA PHE A 344 17.88 8.31 0.33
C PHE A 344 18.90 9.45 0.23
N ASP A 345 19.09 10.21 1.30
CA ASP A 345 20.09 11.27 1.36
C ASP A 345 21.44 10.70 1.78
N ASN A 346 22.30 10.38 0.80
CA ASN A 346 23.66 9.88 1.08
C ASN A 346 24.59 10.93 1.71
N SER A 347 24.22 12.22 1.68
CA SER A 347 25.05 13.30 2.22
C SER A 347 24.83 13.52 3.72
N PHE A 348 23.83 12.84 4.29
CA PHE A 348 23.43 12.95 5.68
C PHE A 348 23.45 11.56 6.32
N ASP A 349 23.91 11.48 7.57
CA ASP A 349 23.78 10.28 8.40
C ASP A 349 23.23 10.72 9.75
N TYR A 350 22.02 10.27 10.08
CA TYR A 350 21.37 10.67 11.32
C TYR A 350 22.16 10.28 12.57
N ARG A 351 22.96 9.21 12.52
CA ARG A 351 23.75 8.71 13.65
C ARG A 351 24.85 9.69 14.05
N ASN A 352 25.31 10.53 13.12
CA ASN A 352 26.31 11.57 13.37
C ASN A 352 25.71 12.81 14.04
N ARG A 353 24.39 12.98 14.00
CA ARG A 353 23.71 14.20 14.46
C ARG A 353 22.82 13.99 15.67
N TYR A 354 22.25 12.80 15.83
CA TYR A 354 21.29 12.50 16.87
C TYR A 354 21.80 11.34 17.72
N ASN A 355 21.76 11.52 19.04
CA ASN A 355 21.97 10.40 19.95
C ASN A 355 20.70 9.53 20.05
N LYS A 356 20.84 8.33 20.63
CA LYS A 356 19.74 7.36 20.77
C LYS A 356 18.49 7.94 21.46
N ARG A 357 18.66 8.81 22.46
CA ARG A 357 17.54 9.43 23.18
C ARG A 357 16.81 10.44 22.30
N GLU A 358 17.54 11.25 21.53
CA GLU A 358 16.95 12.20 20.58
C GLU A 358 16.19 11.46 19.47
N ILE A 359 16.73 10.36 18.95
CA ILE A 359 16.02 9.52 17.97
C ILE A 359 14.73 8.97 18.59
N GLN A 360 14.80 8.44 19.81
CA GLN A 360 13.62 7.95 20.53
C GLN A 360 12.60 9.05 20.80
N GLU A 361 13.04 10.27 21.10
CA GLU A 361 12.15 11.41 21.32
C GLU A 361 11.50 11.84 20.01
N ILE A 362 12.25 11.89 18.90
CA ILE A 362 11.70 12.15 17.57
C ILE A 362 10.66 11.08 17.20
N ILE A 363 10.95 9.80 17.49
CA ILE A 363 10.02 8.68 17.31
C ILE A 363 8.80 8.82 18.24
N ARG A 364 8.96 9.23 19.50
CA ARG A 364 7.84 9.40 20.44
C ARG A 364 6.96 10.58 20.09
N LEU A 365 7.54 11.69 19.62
CA LEU A 365 6.81 12.86 19.13
C LEU A 365 5.97 12.53 17.86
N VAL A 366 6.15 11.34 17.26
CA VAL A 366 5.32 10.79 16.17
C VAL A 366 4.03 10.17 16.67
N GLU A 367 3.94 9.78 17.94
CA GLU A 367 2.68 9.25 18.46
C GLU A 367 1.71 10.42 18.62
N PHE A 368 1.03 10.78 17.52
CA PHE A 368 -0.20 11.53 17.59
C PHE A 368 -1.12 10.70 18.49
N LYS A 369 -1.26 11.11 19.76
CA LYS A 369 -2.08 10.39 20.73
C LYS A 369 -3.46 10.24 20.09
N VAL A 370 -3.78 8.99 19.73
CA VAL A 370 -5.11 8.56 19.34
C VAL A 370 -6.08 9.20 20.32
N PRO A 371 -7.24 9.73 19.87
CA PRO A 371 -8.17 10.29 20.82
C PRO A 371 -8.42 9.26 21.91
N PHE A 372 -8.07 9.57 23.16
CA PHE A 372 -8.15 8.61 24.25
C PHE A 372 -9.52 7.94 24.20
N GLU A 373 -9.58 6.61 24.15
CA GLU A 373 -10.86 5.89 24.09
C GLU A 373 -11.44 5.73 25.50
N ASN A 374 -10.57 5.57 26.49
CA ASN A 374 -10.93 5.41 27.89
C ASN A 374 -11.02 6.77 28.60
N ILE A 375 -12.09 6.99 29.37
CA ILE A 375 -12.27 8.19 30.21
C ILE A 375 -11.19 8.27 31.30
N ASP A 376 -10.75 7.15 31.85
CA ASP A 376 -9.77 7.16 32.95
C ASP A 376 -8.39 7.59 32.46
N GLU A 377 -7.99 7.23 31.24
CA GLU A 377 -6.76 7.74 30.63
C GLU A 377 -6.83 9.26 30.39
N ILE A 378 -8.02 9.78 30.02
CA ILE A 378 -8.23 11.24 29.90
C ILE A 378 -8.05 11.92 31.25
N LYS A 379 -8.57 11.34 32.34
CA LYS A 379 -8.41 11.90 33.69
C LYS A 379 -6.94 12.00 34.07
N GLU A 380 -6.16 10.93 33.91
CA GLU A 380 -4.74 10.95 34.26
C GLU A 380 -3.95 11.97 33.43
N GLU A 381 -4.19 12.07 32.11
CA GLU A 381 -3.54 13.08 31.27
C GLU A 381 -3.94 14.52 31.63
N ILE A 382 -5.18 14.74 32.09
CA ILE A 382 -5.63 16.06 32.57
C ILE A 382 -4.86 16.44 33.85
N LYS A 383 -4.62 15.50 34.78
CA LYS A 383 -3.89 15.76 36.03
C LYS A 383 -2.43 16.14 35.78
N GLU A 384 -1.78 15.60 34.76
CA GLU A 384 -0.37 15.89 34.47
C GLU A 384 -0.12 17.28 33.84
N ARG A 385 -1.18 18.07 33.56
CA ARG A 385 -1.00 19.39 32.95
C ARG A 385 -0.50 20.43 33.93
N ASP A 386 0.26 21.37 33.38
CA ASP A 386 0.71 22.58 34.07
C ASP A 386 -0.44 23.60 34.15
N TRP A 387 -1.33 23.39 35.12
CA TRP A 387 -2.53 24.20 35.33
C TRP A 387 -2.23 25.62 35.83
N GLU A 388 -1.08 25.82 36.46
CA GLU A 388 -0.62 27.13 36.94
C GLU A 388 -0.41 28.13 35.80
N LYS A 389 -0.04 27.65 34.61
CA LYS A 389 0.04 28.50 33.40
C LYS A 389 -1.30 28.94 32.86
N ILE A 390 -2.39 28.29 33.27
CA ILE A 390 -3.73 28.49 32.68
C ILE A 390 -4.56 29.45 33.53
N SER A 391 -4.50 29.32 34.85
CA SER A 391 -5.18 30.21 35.79
C SER A 391 -4.43 30.23 37.12
N ASP A 392 -4.31 31.42 37.70
CA ASP A 392 -3.86 31.66 39.07
C ASP A 392 -5.03 31.63 40.07
N ASN A 393 -6.28 31.61 39.59
CA ASN A 393 -7.48 31.68 40.40
C ASN A 393 -8.43 30.51 40.11
N TRP A 394 -8.37 29.48 40.96
CA TRP A 394 -9.20 28.28 40.86
C TRP A 394 -10.46 28.38 41.72
N LYS A 395 -11.18 29.50 41.66
CA LYS A 395 -12.42 29.72 42.42
C LYS A 395 -13.64 29.76 41.51
N VAL A 396 -14.74 29.16 41.97
CA VAL A 396 -16.06 29.24 41.32
C VAL A 396 -17.14 29.61 42.32
N PHE A 397 -18.21 30.23 41.84
CA PHE A 397 -19.36 30.61 42.66
C PHE A 397 -20.48 29.59 42.49
N ILE A 398 -20.92 29.00 43.60
CA ILE A 398 -22.01 28.02 43.64
C ILE A 398 -23.21 28.68 44.32
N ASN A 399 -24.33 28.73 43.61
CA ASN A 399 -25.60 29.15 44.19
C ASN A 399 -26.23 27.98 44.95
N LYS A 400 -26.14 27.99 46.28
CA LYS A 400 -26.52 26.86 47.12
C LYS A 400 -28.03 26.57 47.13
N TYR A 401 -28.88 27.54 46.81
CA TYR A 401 -30.33 27.33 46.74
C TYR A 401 -31.04 28.27 45.75
N ARG A 402 -31.95 27.71 44.92
CA ARG A 402 -33.04 28.44 44.25
C ARG A 402 -34.31 28.48 45.13
N THR A 403 -34.18 28.37 46.46
CA THR A 403 -35.32 28.56 47.36
C THR A 403 -35.48 30.05 47.65
N SER A 404 -36.73 30.49 47.68
CA SER A 404 -37.20 31.87 47.49
C SER A 404 -36.77 32.91 48.55
N ALA A 405 -35.78 32.64 49.40
CA ALA A 405 -35.52 33.43 50.61
C ALA A 405 -34.06 33.87 50.84
N GLY A 406 -33.14 33.64 49.89
CA GLY A 406 -31.80 34.25 49.96
C GLY A 406 -30.76 33.54 49.09
N SER A 407 -30.25 34.24 48.08
CA SER A 407 -29.11 33.79 47.27
C SER A 407 -27.81 34.00 48.05
N GLY A 408 -27.47 33.05 48.91
CA GLY A 408 -26.09 32.93 49.41
C GLY A 408 -25.21 32.37 48.29
N GLU A 409 -24.35 33.22 47.73
CA GLU A 409 -23.26 32.77 46.86
C GLU A 409 -22.15 32.18 47.75
N GLU A 410 -21.84 30.91 47.55
CA GLU A 410 -20.67 30.28 48.17
C GLU A 410 -19.53 30.27 47.17
N THR A 411 -18.34 30.70 47.62
CA THR A 411 -17.12 30.55 46.84
C THR A 411 -16.50 29.19 47.15
N MET A 412 -16.33 28.35 46.12
CA MET A 412 -15.63 27.08 46.23
C MET A 412 -14.25 27.19 45.58
N LEU A 413 -13.22 26.72 46.29
CA LEU A 413 -11.88 26.54 45.74
C LEU A 413 -11.80 25.16 45.08
N LEU A 414 -11.29 25.13 43.85
CA LEU A 414 -11.13 23.94 43.03
C LEU A 414 -9.67 23.48 43.04
N ASP A 415 -9.48 22.17 42.86
CA ASP A 415 -8.17 21.57 42.64
C ASP A 415 -8.07 21.06 41.19
N PRO A 416 -7.28 21.70 40.31
CA PRO A 416 -7.18 21.29 38.93
C PRO A 416 -6.42 19.97 38.71
N TYR A 417 -5.71 19.48 39.73
CA TYR A 417 -5.00 18.20 39.72
C TYR A 417 -5.86 17.03 40.25
N SER A 418 -7.11 17.31 40.62
CA SER A 418 -8.08 16.32 41.08
C SER A 418 -9.11 15.98 40.00
N ASP A 419 -9.84 14.87 40.18
CA ASP A 419 -10.91 14.46 39.25
C ASP A 419 -12.04 15.49 39.19
N CYS A 420 -12.55 15.73 37.99
CA CYS A 420 -13.75 16.54 37.77
C CYS A 420 -14.99 15.82 38.34
N SER A 421 -15.73 16.45 39.24
CA SER A 421 -16.90 15.85 39.91
C SER A 421 -17.83 16.93 40.46
N ASN A 422 -18.94 16.54 41.11
CA ASN A 422 -19.79 17.52 41.82
C ASN A 422 -19.10 18.12 43.07
N SER A 423 -18.15 17.40 43.69
CA SER A 423 -17.37 17.90 44.84
C SER A 423 -16.16 18.74 44.41
N ASN A 424 -15.72 18.60 43.16
CA ASN A 424 -14.69 19.43 42.54
C ASN A 424 -15.15 19.81 41.11
N PRO A 425 -16.08 20.78 40.97
CA PRO A 425 -16.78 21.06 39.72
C PRO A 425 -15.91 21.88 38.75
N LEU A 426 -14.80 21.29 38.29
CA LEU A 426 -13.86 21.88 37.33
C LEU A 426 -14.53 22.33 36.03
N TYR A 427 -15.63 21.69 35.63
CA TYR A 427 -16.44 22.11 34.48
C TYR A 427 -17.08 23.49 34.62
N MET A 428 -17.13 24.07 35.84
CA MET A 428 -17.59 25.44 36.09
C MET A 428 -16.47 26.48 35.93
N HIS A 429 -15.22 26.05 35.82
CA HIS A 429 -14.07 26.93 35.65
C HIS A 429 -13.75 27.09 34.15
N LYS A 430 -13.85 28.33 33.65
CA LYS A 430 -13.73 28.62 32.21
C LYS A 430 -12.41 28.13 31.61
N GLY A 431 -11.29 28.46 32.26
CA GLY A 431 -9.95 28.13 31.74
C GLY A 431 -9.71 26.63 31.65
N TRP A 432 -10.22 25.86 32.61
CA TRP A 432 -10.13 24.41 32.60
C TRP A 432 -10.96 23.80 31.48
N LEU A 433 -12.25 24.17 31.43
CA LEU A 433 -13.18 23.62 30.45
C LEU A 433 -12.75 23.97 29.02
N GLU A 434 -12.34 25.21 28.78
CA GLU A 434 -11.88 25.67 27.47
C GLU A 434 -10.62 24.90 27.01
N THR A 435 -9.68 24.68 27.93
CA THR A 435 -8.43 23.95 27.64
C THR A 435 -8.71 22.51 27.21
N ILE A 436 -9.52 21.76 27.98
CA ILE A 436 -9.75 20.35 27.67
C ILE A 436 -10.68 20.16 26.48
N VAL A 437 -11.69 21.03 26.30
CA VAL A 437 -12.63 20.93 25.18
C VAL A 437 -11.95 21.28 23.87
N ASN A 438 -10.98 22.19 23.88
CA ASN A 438 -10.20 22.55 22.69
C ASN A 438 -9.07 21.56 22.40
N ASP A 439 -8.72 20.67 23.34
CA ASP A 439 -7.77 19.60 23.07
C ASP A 439 -8.44 18.46 22.29
N ASN A 440 -8.15 18.41 21.00
CA ASN A 440 -8.68 17.41 20.07
C ASN A 440 -8.28 15.97 20.44
N ARG A 441 -7.27 15.76 21.29
CA ARG A 441 -6.87 14.44 21.80
C ARG A 441 -7.92 13.85 22.74
N PHE A 442 -8.74 14.65 23.41
CA PHE A 442 -9.77 14.12 24.33
C PHE A 442 -11.10 13.83 23.63
N ASN A 443 -11.37 14.47 22.48
CA ASN A 443 -12.62 14.34 21.72
C ASN A 443 -13.87 14.46 22.62
N LEU A 444 -13.89 15.47 23.50
CA LEU A 444 -14.94 15.65 24.50
C LEU A 444 -16.22 16.17 23.86
N THR A 445 -17.10 15.22 23.51
CA THR A 445 -18.53 15.50 23.25
C THR A 445 -19.25 15.81 24.57
N GLU A 446 -20.44 16.40 24.55
CA GLU A 446 -21.19 16.68 25.80
C GLU A 446 -21.53 15.42 26.61
N PRO A 447 -21.91 14.27 25.99
CA PRO A 447 -22.03 13.01 26.72
C PRO A 447 -20.72 12.61 27.41
N ARG A 448 -19.60 12.71 26.69
CA ARG A 448 -18.28 12.29 27.16
C ARG A 448 -17.71 13.20 28.26
N LEU A 449 -17.94 14.50 28.13
CA LEU A 449 -17.64 15.48 29.16
C LEU A 449 -18.52 15.25 30.40
N GLY A 450 -19.79 14.89 30.20
CA GLY A 450 -20.69 14.49 31.28
C GLY A 450 -20.18 13.27 32.04
N GLU A 451 -19.77 12.24 31.31
CA GLU A 451 -19.13 11.04 31.87
C GLU A 451 -17.82 11.37 32.61
N LEU A 452 -16.95 12.17 32.00
CA LEU A 452 -15.68 12.61 32.59
C LEU A 452 -15.87 13.32 33.95
N CYS A 453 -16.91 14.15 34.06
CA CYS A 453 -17.18 15.00 35.23
C CYS A 453 -18.28 14.48 36.16
N GLY A 454 -18.88 13.32 35.89
CA GLY A 454 -20.02 12.81 36.67
C GLY A 454 -21.27 13.71 36.63
N ILE A 455 -21.51 14.40 35.50
CA ILE A 455 -22.65 15.30 35.30
C ILE A 455 -23.50 14.90 34.08
N SER A 456 -24.73 15.39 34.01
CA SER A 456 -25.58 15.13 32.84
C SER A 456 -25.04 15.84 31.59
N ARG A 457 -25.32 15.27 30.41
CA ARG A 457 -25.06 15.91 29.10
C ARG A 457 -25.58 17.35 29.03
N GLY A 458 -26.78 17.58 29.59
CA GLY A 458 -27.40 18.91 29.60
C GLY A 458 -26.63 19.92 30.44
N MET A 459 -26.10 19.49 31.60
CA MET A 459 -25.26 20.32 32.45
C MET A 459 -23.93 20.67 31.76
N ALA A 460 -23.29 19.68 31.15
CA ALA A 460 -22.07 19.88 30.37
C ALA A 460 -22.27 20.88 29.22
N HIS A 461 -23.39 20.77 28.48
CA HIS A 461 -23.77 21.73 27.44
C HIS A 461 -24.00 23.14 27.98
N TYR A 462 -24.76 23.26 29.07
CA TYR A 462 -25.09 24.53 29.71
C TYR A 462 -23.84 25.31 30.12
N TRP A 463 -22.89 24.67 30.81
CA TRP A 463 -21.67 25.34 31.24
C TRP A 463 -20.78 25.75 30.07
N ARG A 464 -20.57 24.85 29.10
CA ARG A 464 -19.75 25.13 27.92
C ARG A 464 -20.33 26.28 27.08
N GLU A 465 -21.58 26.15 26.68
CA GLU A 465 -22.18 26.99 25.64
C GLU A 465 -22.91 28.20 26.20
N THR A 466 -23.66 28.03 27.29
CA THR A 466 -24.49 29.10 27.86
C THR A 466 -23.67 29.99 28.79
N ILE A 467 -22.96 29.40 29.75
CA ILE A 467 -22.21 30.18 30.76
C ILE A 467 -20.88 30.70 30.19
N HIS A 468 -20.02 29.80 29.73
CA HIS A 468 -18.67 30.19 29.30
C HIS A 468 -18.58 30.66 27.85
N LYS A 469 -19.62 30.40 27.05
CA LYS A 469 -19.65 30.70 25.61
C LYS A 469 -18.44 30.14 24.87
N ILE A 470 -17.91 29.01 25.34
CA ILE A 470 -16.85 28.26 24.69
C ILE A 470 -17.48 27.68 23.43
N LYS A 471 -17.21 28.36 22.31
CA LYS A 471 -17.56 27.83 21.00
C LYS A 471 -16.87 26.50 20.90
N ARG A 472 -17.65 25.43 20.79
CA ARG A 472 -17.10 24.18 20.31
C ARG A 472 -16.37 24.55 19.03
N ALA A 473 -15.08 24.21 18.92
CA ALA A 473 -14.45 24.14 17.61
C ALA A 473 -15.48 23.40 16.76
N LYS A 474 -16.09 24.10 15.78
CA LYS A 474 -17.31 23.64 15.09
C LYS A 474 -17.17 22.14 14.97
N ILE A 475 -18.14 21.37 15.47
CA ILE A 475 -18.21 19.91 15.30
C ILE A 475 -18.35 19.67 13.80
N GLY A 476 -17.32 20.00 13.04
CA GLY A 476 -17.30 19.91 11.61
C GLY A 476 -17.13 18.46 11.23
N PHE A 477 -16.64 17.62 12.15
CA PHE A 477 -16.25 16.27 11.88
C PHE A 477 -16.38 15.45 13.17
N ILE A 478 -17.38 14.57 13.23
CA ILE A 478 -17.28 13.41 14.13
C ILE A 478 -16.05 12.66 13.64
N ARG A 479 -14.94 12.74 14.38
CA ARG A 479 -13.69 12.04 14.09
C ARG A 479 -13.72 10.69 14.80
N PHE A 480 -13.35 9.64 14.10
CA PHE A 480 -13.12 8.32 14.69
C PHE A 480 -12.05 7.59 13.88
N LEU A 481 -11.33 6.67 14.51
CA LEU A 481 -10.39 5.81 13.79
C LEU A 481 -11.13 4.64 13.17
N ASP A 482 -10.79 4.32 11.91
CA ASP A 482 -11.23 3.07 11.31
C ASP A 482 -10.29 1.91 11.67
N ALA A 483 -10.73 0.67 11.40
CA ALA A 483 -9.93 -0.53 11.63
C ALA A 483 -8.58 -0.56 10.88
N THR A 484 -8.36 0.37 9.94
CA THR A 484 -7.10 0.51 9.20
C THR A 484 -6.19 1.61 9.75
N GLY A 485 -6.60 2.27 10.84
CA GLY A 485 -5.87 3.32 11.54
C GLY A 485 -5.99 4.71 10.91
N TYR A 486 -6.92 4.92 9.97
CA TYR A 486 -7.15 6.26 9.41
C TYR A 486 -8.24 6.99 10.16
N ILE A 487 -8.06 8.31 10.30
CA ILE A 487 -9.11 9.19 10.82
C ILE A 487 -10.21 9.31 9.77
N ARG A 488 -11.43 8.93 10.15
CA ARG A 488 -12.66 9.17 9.40
C ARG A 488 -13.44 10.31 10.01
N ILE A 489 -14.14 11.02 9.15
CA ILE A 489 -14.89 12.21 9.49
C ILE A 489 -16.28 12.19 8.89
N LYS A 490 -17.28 12.66 9.64
CA LYS A 490 -18.55 13.08 9.07
C LYS A 490 -18.35 14.41 8.34
N VAL A 491 -18.39 14.43 7.01
CA VAL A 491 -18.27 15.69 6.24
C VAL A 491 -19.56 16.52 6.36
N PRO A 492 -19.50 17.85 6.24
CA PRO A 492 -20.68 18.72 6.26
C PRO A 492 -21.74 18.30 5.23
N ASP A 493 -23.01 18.50 5.50
CA ASP A 493 -24.10 18.18 4.56
C ASP A 493 -24.01 18.99 3.24
N SER A 494 -23.36 20.17 3.30
CA SER A 494 -23.03 20.97 2.12
C SER A 494 -21.94 20.36 1.24
N TYR A 495 -21.21 19.35 1.72
CA TYR A 495 -20.15 18.66 0.99
C TYR A 495 -20.72 17.61 0.04
N LYS A 496 -21.18 18.08 -1.12
CA LYS A 496 -21.82 17.25 -2.16
C LYS A 496 -20.80 16.52 -3.05
N ASN A 497 -19.82 15.84 -2.44
CA ASN A 497 -18.87 15.03 -3.21
C ASN A 497 -19.61 13.77 -3.73
N PRO A 498 -19.71 13.57 -5.06
CA PRO A 498 -20.49 12.48 -5.66
C PRO A 498 -19.87 11.09 -5.39
N PHE A 499 -18.63 11.03 -4.91
CA PHE A 499 -17.89 9.80 -4.63
C PHE A 499 -17.86 9.42 -3.16
N VAL A 500 -18.41 10.25 -2.27
CA VAL A 500 -18.54 9.87 -0.87
C VAL A 500 -19.60 8.76 -0.80
N GLN A 501 -19.18 7.59 -0.30
CA GLN A 501 -20.08 6.46 -0.12
C GLN A 501 -21.21 6.88 0.84
N LYS A 502 -22.42 6.95 0.32
CA LYS A 502 -23.63 6.97 1.15
C LYS A 502 -23.76 5.56 1.75
N LEU A 503 -23.14 5.35 2.90
CA LEU A 503 -23.38 4.14 3.68
C LEU A 503 -24.87 4.10 4.09
N LYS A 504 -25.40 2.93 4.48
CA LYS A 504 -26.75 2.81 5.08
C LYS A 504 -26.91 3.61 6.39
N ILE A 505 -25.82 4.20 6.88
CA ILE A 505 -25.77 5.14 7.99
C ILE A 505 -26.07 6.55 7.41
N PRO A 506 -26.94 7.36 8.01
CA PRO A 506 -27.44 8.64 7.45
C PRO A 506 -26.38 9.77 7.35
N PHE A 507 -25.09 9.44 7.33
CA PHE A 507 -23.99 10.41 7.37
C PHE A 507 -23.03 10.19 6.21
N ASN A 508 -22.61 11.29 5.59
CA ASN A 508 -21.51 11.33 4.63
C ASN A 508 -20.19 11.14 5.40
N ILE A 509 -19.60 9.95 5.33
CA ILE A 509 -18.34 9.63 6.02
C ILE A 509 -17.20 9.53 5.01
N MET A 510 -16.07 10.14 5.33
CA MET A 510 -14.90 10.19 4.46
C MET A 510 -13.61 10.09 5.27
N ARG A 511 -12.51 9.62 4.66
CA ARG A 511 -11.18 9.71 5.29
C ARG A 511 -10.74 11.18 5.35
N GLU A 512 -10.28 11.60 6.52
CA GLU A 512 -9.94 12.99 6.81
C GLU A 512 -8.83 13.52 5.90
N HIS A 513 -7.74 12.75 5.70
CA HIS A 513 -6.67 13.14 4.78
C HIS A 513 -7.21 13.50 3.39
N ARG A 514 -8.23 12.78 2.92
CA ARG A 514 -8.73 12.95 1.55
C ARG A 514 -9.53 14.24 1.47
N TYR A 515 -10.38 14.48 2.45
CA TYR A 515 -11.11 15.74 2.57
C TYR A 515 -10.17 16.95 2.68
N ILE A 516 -9.12 16.85 3.51
CA ILE A 516 -8.14 17.92 3.68
C ILE A 516 -7.36 18.16 2.38
N ALA A 517 -6.92 17.10 1.70
CA ALA A 517 -6.23 17.20 0.41
C ALA A 517 -7.12 17.83 -0.67
N GLU A 518 -8.39 17.40 -0.78
CA GLU A 518 -9.38 17.97 -1.70
C GLU A 518 -9.53 19.49 -1.48
N ARG A 519 -9.74 19.92 -0.22
CA ARG A 519 -9.92 21.34 0.10
C ARG A 519 -8.65 22.17 -0.08
N SER A 520 -7.50 21.61 0.27
CA SER A 520 -6.21 22.30 0.12
C SER A 520 -5.88 22.50 -1.36
N LEU A 521 -6.07 21.46 -2.18
CA LEU A 521 -5.87 21.53 -3.62
C LEU A 521 -6.86 22.50 -4.28
N ALA A 522 -8.15 22.46 -3.92
CA ALA A 522 -9.16 23.36 -4.46
C ALA A 522 -8.88 24.84 -4.17
N LYS A 523 -8.24 25.15 -3.03
CA LYS A 523 -7.82 26.51 -2.64
C LYS A 523 -6.46 26.93 -3.22
N SER A 524 -5.62 25.98 -3.63
CA SER A 524 -4.27 26.28 -4.13
C SER A 524 -4.27 27.24 -5.34
N SER A 525 -3.18 27.94 -5.59
CA SER A 525 -3.00 28.73 -6.82
C SER A 525 -2.58 27.86 -8.02
N ASN A 526 -2.22 26.59 -7.81
CA ASN A 526 -1.72 25.69 -8.85
C ASN A 526 -2.86 25.18 -9.75
N SER A 527 -3.11 25.89 -10.85
CA SER A 527 -4.19 25.55 -11.80
C SER A 527 -3.98 24.21 -12.50
N GLU A 528 -2.72 23.79 -12.69
CA GLU A 528 -2.41 22.53 -13.38
C GLU A 528 -2.79 21.32 -12.53
N LEU A 529 -2.39 21.30 -11.26
CA LEU A 529 -2.75 20.22 -10.34
C LEU A 529 -4.27 20.13 -10.12
N LYS A 530 -4.97 21.27 -10.06
CA LYS A 530 -6.44 21.29 -10.01
C LYS A 530 -7.05 20.63 -11.24
N LYS A 531 -6.61 21.01 -12.44
CA LYS A 531 -7.11 20.43 -13.70
C LYS A 531 -6.79 18.94 -13.82
N ARG A 532 -5.62 18.53 -13.33
CA ARG A 532 -5.18 17.13 -13.38
C ARG A 532 -5.96 16.24 -12.41
N PHE A 533 -6.18 16.68 -11.18
CA PHE A 533 -6.65 15.79 -10.11
C PHE A 533 -8.08 16.07 -9.62
N LEU A 534 -8.65 17.25 -9.85
CA LEU A 534 -9.99 17.58 -9.35
C LEU A 534 -11.05 17.54 -10.45
N ILE A 535 -12.16 16.88 -10.16
CA ILE A 535 -13.42 16.99 -10.90
C ILE A 535 -14.14 18.25 -10.42
N ASP A 536 -14.63 19.06 -11.36
CA ASP A 536 -15.27 20.37 -11.14
C ASP A 536 -14.43 21.35 -10.31
N GLY A 537 -13.11 21.14 -10.28
CA GLY A 537 -12.19 21.92 -9.44
C GLY A 537 -12.41 21.72 -7.93
N LYS A 538 -13.12 20.66 -7.51
CA LYS A 538 -13.53 20.44 -6.12
C LYS A 538 -13.15 19.08 -5.54
N TYR A 539 -13.30 17.99 -6.29
CA TYR A 539 -13.28 16.63 -5.72
C TYR A 539 -12.24 15.73 -6.39
N LEU A 540 -11.56 14.88 -5.61
CA LEU A 540 -10.68 13.86 -6.18
C LEU A 540 -11.55 12.71 -6.73
N PRO A 541 -11.26 12.17 -7.93
CA PRO A 541 -11.84 10.92 -8.42
C PRO A 541 -11.50 9.72 -7.53
N PRO A 542 -12.32 8.65 -7.49
CA PRO A 542 -12.07 7.48 -6.63
C PRO A 542 -10.72 6.78 -6.83
N HIS A 543 -10.20 6.77 -8.07
CA HIS A 543 -8.91 6.15 -8.40
C HIS A 543 -7.70 7.01 -7.99
N ILE A 544 -7.90 8.28 -7.65
CA ILE A 544 -6.84 9.15 -7.13
C ILE A 544 -6.69 8.91 -5.64
N HIS A 545 -5.45 8.68 -5.21
CA HIS A 545 -5.07 8.39 -3.84
C HIS A 545 -4.44 9.62 -3.18
N VAL A 546 -4.51 9.63 -1.84
CA VAL A 546 -3.80 10.60 -1.00
C VAL A 546 -2.84 9.80 -0.14
N HIS A 547 -1.57 10.13 -0.24
CA HIS A 547 -0.45 9.45 0.41
C HIS A 547 0.09 10.32 1.54
N HIS A 548 0.32 9.73 2.71
CA HIS A 548 1.03 10.38 3.82
C HIS A 548 2.54 10.29 3.60
N ILE A 549 3.17 11.43 3.40
CA ILE A 549 4.60 11.54 3.08
C ILE A 549 5.48 10.98 4.19
N ASN A 550 5.09 11.16 5.46
CA ASN A 550 5.82 10.60 6.59
C ASN A 550 5.30 9.22 7.03
N LEU A 551 4.42 8.58 6.25
CA LEU A 551 3.77 7.29 6.55
C LEU A 551 2.87 7.27 7.80
N ASP A 552 2.71 8.40 8.48
CA ASP A 552 1.84 8.56 9.63
C ASP A 552 0.42 8.90 9.16
N LYS A 553 -0.49 7.93 9.34
CA LYS A 553 -1.89 8.02 8.91
C LYS A 553 -2.70 9.05 9.69
N LEU A 554 -2.19 9.51 10.84
CA LEU A 554 -2.85 10.46 11.73
C LEU A 554 -2.41 11.90 11.42
N ASP A 555 -1.25 12.08 10.80
CA ASP A 555 -0.75 13.40 10.38
C ASP A 555 -1.39 13.87 9.07
N ASN A 556 -2.59 14.43 9.19
CA ASN A 556 -3.36 14.93 8.07
C ASN A 556 -3.07 16.40 7.72
N ARG A 557 -1.92 16.96 8.15
CA ARG A 557 -1.52 18.32 7.76
C ARG A 557 -1.31 18.39 6.24
N PRO A 558 -1.77 19.45 5.54
CA PRO A 558 -1.67 19.53 4.08
C PRO A 558 -0.27 19.30 3.51
N GLU A 559 0.77 19.78 4.18
CA GLU A 559 2.18 19.60 3.81
C GLU A 559 2.67 18.15 3.89
N ASN A 560 1.98 17.28 4.61
CA ASN A 560 2.28 15.86 4.72
C ASN A 560 1.47 14.99 3.74
N LEU A 561 0.61 15.59 2.92
CA LEU A 561 -0.29 14.86 2.02
C LEU A 561 0.15 15.03 0.56
N TYR A 562 0.31 13.90 -0.14
CA TYR A 562 0.64 13.87 -1.56
C TYR A 562 -0.48 13.20 -2.37
N ILE A 563 -0.96 13.88 -3.41
CA ILE A 563 -2.04 13.39 -4.28
C ILE A 563 -1.40 12.66 -5.48
N THR A 564 -1.81 11.42 -5.73
CA THR A 564 -1.21 10.57 -6.78
C THR A 564 -2.23 9.65 -7.46
N ASP A 565 -2.02 9.38 -8.74
CA ASP A 565 -2.67 8.33 -9.53
C ASP A 565 -1.93 6.98 -9.41
N ASP A 566 -0.65 7.00 -9.05
CA ASP A 566 0.18 5.80 -8.88
C ASP A 566 0.70 5.64 -7.45
N HIS A 567 -0.20 5.24 -6.56
CA HIS A 567 0.14 4.96 -5.16
C HIS A 567 1.05 3.73 -5.02
N LYS A 568 0.94 2.75 -5.93
CA LYS A 568 1.73 1.52 -5.87
C LYS A 568 3.21 1.81 -6.15
N MET A 569 3.51 2.66 -7.12
CA MET A 569 4.87 3.11 -7.41
C MET A 569 5.51 3.82 -6.21
N ILE A 570 4.76 4.65 -5.47
CA ILE A 570 5.32 5.31 -4.28
C ILE A 570 5.73 4.29 -3.21
N HIS A 571 4.91 3.26 -2.97
CA HIS A 571 5.27 2.18 -2.04
C HIS A 571 6.43 1.31 -2.54
N SER A 572 6.51 1.03 -3.85
CA SER A 572 7.64 0.27 -4.40
C SER A 572 8.97 1.01 -4.29
N GLN A 573 8.95 2.35 -4.37
CA GLN A 573 10.14 3.17 -4.12
C GLN A 573 10.67 3.00 -2.69
N LEU A 574 9.79 3.02 -1.68
CA LEU A 574 10.19 2.78 -0.28
C LEU A 574 10.81 1.38 -0.11
N SER A 575 10.22 0.36 -0.73
CA SER A 575 10.81 -0.99 -0.73
C SER A 575 12.20 -1.01 -1.38
N SER A 576 12.41 -0.24 -2.45
CA SER A 576 13.72 -0.15 -3.12
C SER A 576 14.78 0.62 -2.32
N LEU A 577 14.35 1.49 -1.39
CA LEU A 577 15.26 2.17 -0.48
C LEU A 577 15.72 1.25 0.66
N LEU A 578 14.90 0.27 1.06
CA LEU A 578 15.24 -0.58 2.21
C LEU A 578 16.56 -1.32 2.05
N ASP A 579 16.83 -1.92 0.88
CA ASP A 579 18.11 -2.58 0.61
C ASP A 579 19.30 -1.60 0.73
N GLN A 580 19.13 -0.34 0.31
CA GLN A 580 20.15 0.70 0.48
C GLN A 580 20.33 1.06 1.96
N LEU A 581 19.23 1.24 2.70
CA LEU A 581 19.28 1.58 4.14
C LEU A 581 19.93 0.46 4.96
N MET A 582 19.66 -0.81 4.63
CA MET A 582 20.30 -1.95 5.27
C MET A 582 21.79 -2.05 4.91
N LYS A 583 22.16 -1.82 3.64
CA LYS A 583 23.57 -1.81 3.21
C LYS A 583 24.43 -0.70 3.85
N ASN A 584 23.79 0.38 4.31
CA ASN A 584 24.45 1.48 5.02
C ASN A 584 24.34 1.35 6.55
N ASP A 585 23.85 0.21 7.04
CA ASP A 585 23.65 -0.08 8.47
C ASP A 585 22.79 0.98 9.18
N LEU A 586 21.78 1.52 8.51
CA LEU A 586 20.82 2.47 9.09
C LEU A 586 19.55 1.77 9.63
N ILE A 587 19.24 0.60 9.08
CA ILE A 587 18.14 -0.25 9.51
C ILE A 587 18.66 -1.67 9.73
N GLY A 588 18.37 -2.23 10.91
CA GLY A 588 18.57 -3.64 11.22
C GLY A 588 17.26 -4.42 11.17
N PHE A 589 17.37 -5.75 11.19
CA PHE A 589 16.23 -6.66 11.34
C PHE A 589 16.56 -7.74 12.37
N LYS A 590 15.76 -7.84 13.44
CA LYS A 590 15.97 -8.79 14.54
C LYS A 590 14.64 -9.27 15.08
N LYS A 591 14.52 -10.57 15.33
CA LYS A 591 13.33 -11.21 15.91
C LYS A 591 12.03 -10.81 15.19
N GLY A 592 12.04 -10.81 13.86
CA GLY A 592 10.87 -10.48 13.05
C GLY A 592 10.51 -8.99 12.99
N ARG A 593 11.36 -8.09 13.46
CA ARG A 593 11.09 -6.64 13.49
C ARG A 593 12.27 -5.86 12.94
N TYR A 594 11.95 -4.77 12.24
CA TYR A 594 12.92 -3.75 11.84
C TYR A 594 13.19 -2.81 13.00
N PHE A 595 14.40 -2.26 13.06
CA PHE A 595 14.80 -1.25 14.03
C PHE A 595 15.85 -0.32 13.41
N LEU A 596 15.93 0.92 13.92
CA LEU A 596 17.01 1.83 13.58
C LEU A 596 18.28 1.44 14.34
N LEU A 597 19.43 1.48 13.66
CA LEU A 597 20.74 1.13 14.23
C LEU A 597 21.40 2.30 14.97
#